data_AF-A0A4R1L801-F1
#
_entry.id   AF-A0A4R1L801-F1
#
_cell.length_a   1.000
_cell.length_b   1.000
_cell.length_c   1.000
_cell.angle_alpha   90.00
_cell.angle_beta   90.00
_cell.angle_gamma   90.00
#
_symmetry.space_group_name_H-M   'P 1'
#
loop_
_entity.id
_entity.type
_entity.pdbx_description
1 polymer ?
#
loop_
_entity_poly.entity_id
_entity_poly.type
_entity_poly.pdbx_seq_one_letter_code
_entity_poly.pdbx_strand_id
1 'polypeptide(L)'
;MATQAIAAQGIFDGGRQQTITPEERELALRAAQQRARRGPTPEVLFTKRLDNSRLVKAADPVRVREMRSFASVMALLLVMVLVYGWQHFSSIEYGYRVESEKQQLLSLEEQNRQLRLSEAELGDPVRIDRIARQLGLEAPRPGQVVRPDASVDPSTPVLAEATPILPSMR
;
A
#
# COMPACT_ATOMS: atom_id res chain seq x y z
N MET A 1 -28.96 -95.94 -36.89
CA MET A 1 -28.39 -95.24 -35.71
C MET A 1 -27.62 -94.02 -36.22
N ALA A 2 -28.24 -92.85 -36.28
CA ALA A 2 -27.56 -91.55 -36.23
C ALA A 2 -28.63 -90.45 -36.23
N THR A 3 -28.92 -90.03 -35.01
CA THR A 3 -29.79 -88.94 -34.57
C THR A 3 -29.50 -87.60 -35.27
N GLN A 4 -30.57 -86.87 -35.57
CA GLN A 4 -30.56 -85.46 -35.97
C GLN A 4 -29.94 -84.57 -34.89
N ALA A 5 -29.26 -83.51 -35.28
CA ALA A 5 -29.02 -82.36 -34.42
C ALA A 5 -29.25 -81.07 -35.23
N ILE A 6 -30.38 -80.42 -34.94
CA ILE A 6 -30.71 -79.05 -35.32
C ILE A 6 -30.01 -78.14 -34.30
N ALA A 7 -29.22 -77.18 -34.77
CA ALA A 7 -28.68 -76.11 -33.92
C ALA A 7 -29.15 -74.75 -34.47
N ALA A 8 -29.79 -74.02 -33.56
CA ALA A 8 -30.51 -72.77 -33.78
C ALA A 8 -29.59 -71.61 -34.21
N GLN A 9 -30.15 -70.73 -35.04
CA GLN A 9 -29.54 -69.49 -35.48
C GLN A 9 -29.56 -68.44 -34.37
N GLY A 10 -28.42 -67.76 -34.20
CA GLY A 10 -28.37 -66.31 -34.02
C GLY A 10 -28.79 -65.75 -32.66
N ILE A 11 -27.97 -66.01 -31.64
CA ILE A 11 -27.88 -65.19 -30.43
C ILE A 11 -27.37 -63.80 -30.83
N PHE A 12 -28.05 -62.76 -30.32
CA PHE A 12 -27.60 -61.36 -30.27
C PHE A 12 -26.08 -61.27 -30.08
N ASP A 13 -25.35 -60.84 -31.12
CA ASP A 13 -23.96 -60.41 -30.96
C ASP A 13 -23.91 -58.89 -31.07
N GLY A 14 -23.74 -58.26 -29.91
CA GLY A 14 -23.64 -56.82 -29.79
C GLY A 14 -22.34 -56.35 -30.42
N GLY A 15 -22.46 -55.44 -31.39
CA GLY A 15 -21.35 -54.64 -31.90
C GLY A 15 -20.81 -53.71 -30.80
N ARG A 16 -20.08 -54.29 -29.84
CA ARG A 16 -19.29 -53.57 -28.85
C ARG A 16 -18.08 -53.04 -29.60
N GLN A 17 -18.22 -51.83 -30.13
CA GLN A 17 -17.14 -51.11 -30.79
C GLN A 17 -16.09 -50.83 -29.71
N GLN A 18 -15.11 -51.74 -29.58
CA GLN A 18 -13.99 -51.60 -28.68
C GLN A 18 -13.24 -50.33 -29.08
N THR A 19 -13.40 -49.28 -28.28
CA THR A 19 -12.61 -48.06 -28.36
C THR A 19 -11.20 -48.43 -27.93
N ILE A 20 -10.39 -48.95 -28.86
CA ILE A 20 -8.99 -49.24 -28.62
C ILE A 20 -8.36 -47.94 -28.13
N THR A 21 -7.86 -47.95 -26.90
CA THR A 21 -7.21 -46.78 -26.32
C THR A 21 -5.98 -46.42 -27.16
N PRO A 22 -5.64 -45.13 -27.30
CA PRO A 22 -4.46 -44.72 -28.08
C PRO A 22 -3.19 -45.43 -27.60
N GLU A 23 -3.08 -45.69 -26.29
CA GLU A 23 -1.95 -46.39 -25.68
C GLU A 23 -1.81 -47.84 -26.15
N GLU A 24 -2.91 -48.59 -26.28
CA GLU A 24 -2.90 -49.96 -26.80
C GLU A 24 -2.48 -50.01 -28.27
N ARG A 25 -2.91 -49.03 -29.07
CA ARG A 25 -2.47 -48.89 -30.47
C ARG A 25 -0.98 -48.62 -30.53
N GLU A 26 -0.47 -47.73 -29.69
CA GLU A 26 0.95 -47.40 -29.61
C GLU A 26 1.81 -48.60 -29.20
N LEU A 27 1.36 -49.39 -28.21
CA LEU A 27 2.02 -50.61 -27.77
C LEU A 27 2.07 -51.65 -28.90
N ALA A 28 0.95 -51.86 -29.60
CA ALA A 28 0.88 -52.78 -30.73
C ALA A 28 1.83 -52.37 -31.87
N LEU A 29 1.90 -51.06 -32.18
CA LEU A 29 2.81 -50.52 -33.20
C LEU A 29 4.28 -50.69 -32.79
N ARG A 30 4.63 -50.44 -31.51
CA ARG A 30 5.99 -50.67 -31.00
C ARG A 30 6.38 -52.15 -31.08
N ALA A 31 5.47 -53.05 -30.73
CA ALA A 31 5.71 -54.50 -30.83
C ALA A 31 5.89 -54.95 -32.30
N ALA A 32 5.13 -54.36 -33.23
CA ALA A 32 5.30 -54.61 -34.66
C ALA A 32 6.64 -54.07 -35.19
N GLN A 33 7.05 -52.86 -34.76
CA GLN A 33 8.34 -52.28 -35.12
C GLN A 33 9.53 -53.08 -34.58
N GLN A 34 9.44 -53.59 -33.35
CA GLN A 34 10.46 -54.46 -32.77
C GLN A 34 10.59 -55.78 -33.53
N ARG A 35 9.47 -56.37 -33.97
CA ARG A 35 9.49 -57.57 -34.83
C ARG A 35 10.11 -57.31 -36.20
N ALA A 36 9.93 -56.12 -36.76
CA ALA A 36 10.53 -55.71 -38.02
C ALA A 36 12.04 -55.42 -37.91
N ARG A 37 12.57 -55.18 -36.70
CA ARG A 37 13.99 -54.92 -36.42
C ARG A 37 14.81 -56.21 -36.19
N ARG A 38 14.61 -57.24 -37.01
CA ARG A 38 15.48 -58.43 -37.00
C ARG A 38 16.63 -58.26 -38.01
N GLY A 39 17.75 -57.71 -37.53
CA GLY A 39 19.01 -57.63 -38.27
C GLY A 39 19.93 -56.49 -37.77
N PRO A 40 21.25 -56.56 -38.01
CA PRO A 40 22.13 -55.43 -37.78
C PRO A 40 21.71 -54.29 -38.74
N THR A 41 21.33 -53.16 -38.16
CA THR A 41 20.86 -51.98 -38.89
C THR A 41 21.93 -51.58 -39.91
N PRO A 42 21.67 -51.62 -41.23
CA PRO A 42 22.63 -51.07 -42.16
C PRO A 42 22.75 -49.58 -41.86
N GLU A 43 23.95 -49.11 -41.50
CA GLU A 43 24.26 -47.69 -41.32
C GLU A 43 24.28 -47.01 -42.69
N VAL A 44 23.11 -46.94 -43.33
CA VAL A 44 22.92 -46.11 -44.50
C VAL A 44 22.85 -44.69 -43.97
N LEU A 45 23.98 -43.98 -44.06
CA LEU A 45 24.07 -42.55 -43.82
C LEU A 45 23.23 -41.85 -44.90
N PHE A 46 21.92 -41.81 -44.69
CA PHE A 46 21.04 -40.96 -45.46
C PHE A 46 21.41 -39.52 -45.13
N THR A 47 22.19 -38.88 -46.00
CA THR A 47 22.44 -37.43 -46.00
C THR A 47 21.17 -36.69 -46.46
N LYS A 48 20.03 -37.01 -45.84
CA LYS A 48 18.78 -36.31 -46.07
C LYS A 48 18.95 -34.92 -45.48
N ARG A 49 19.20 -33.93 -46.35
CA ARG A 49 19.25 -32.52 -45.95
C ARG A 49 17.83 -32.12 -45.56
N LEU A 50 17.59 -32.09 -44.25
CA LEU A 50 16.34 -31.61 -43.67
C LEU A 50 16.31 -30.09 -43.87
N ASP A 51 15.60 -29.65 -44.90
CA ASP A 51 15.34 -28.23 -45.10
C ASP A 51 14.15 -27.78 -44.24
N ASN A 52 14.47 -27.08 -43.15
CA ASN A 52 13.49 -26.50 -42.23
C ASN A 52 13.04 -25.10 -42.67
N SER A 53 13.39 -24.63 -43.88
CA SER A 53 13.03 -23.31 -44.39
C SER A 53 11.52 -23.02 -44.40
N ARG A 54 10.69 -24.07 -44.44
CA ARG A 54 9.22 -23.99 -44.44
C ARG A 54 8.57 -24.39 -43.11
N LEU A 55 9.36 -24.65 -42.06
CA LEU A 55 8.81 -24.99 -40.75
C LEU A 55 8.25 -23.72 -40.10
N VAL A 56 6.99 -23.40 -40.42
CA VAL A 56 6.23 -22.38 -39.69
C VAL A 56 5.81 -23.01 -38.37
N LYS A 57 6.35 -22.47 -37.28
CA LYS A 57 6.03 -22.89 -35.92
C LYS A 57 4.53 -22.70 -35.70
N ALA A 58 3.78 -23.79 -35.60
CA ALA A 58 2.36 -23.74 -35.28
C ALA A 58 2.20 -23.00 -33.94
N ALA A 59 1.35 -21.97 -33.93
CA ALA A 59 1.09 -21.21 -32.72
C ALA A 59 0.21 -22.07 -31.81
N ASP A 60 0.79 -22.62 -30.74
CA ASP A 60 0.03 -23.30 -29.69
C ASP A 60 -0.66 -22.26 -28.79
N PRO A 61 -2.00 -22.11 -28.85
CA PRO A 61 -2.71 -21.11 -28.05
C PRO A 61 -2.62 -21.38 -26.54
N VAL A 62 -2.40 -22.65 -26.16
CA VAL A 62 -2.25 -23.09 -24.76
C VAL A 62 -0.99 -22.48 -24.14
N ARG A 63 0.14 -22.50 -24.86
CA ARG A 63 1.42 -21.90 -24.40
C ARG A 63 1.30 -20.39 -24.19
N VAL A 64 0.56 -19.70 -25.05
CA VAL A 64 0.33 -18.24 -24.91
C VAL A 64 -0.49 -17.95 -23.66
N ARG A 65 -1.46 -18.82 -23.30
CA ARG A 65 -2.25 -18.69 -22.07
C ARG A 65 -1.40 -18.91 -20.82
N GLU A 66 -0.55 -19.93 -20.83
CA GLU A 66 0.38 -20.22 -19.71
C GLU A 66 1.39 -19.09 -19.50
N MET A 67 1.99 -18.57 -20.58
CA MET A 67 2.91 -17.43 -20.51
C MET A 67 2.21 -16.18 -19.97
N ARG A 68 0.95 -15.94 -20.35
CA ARG A 68 0.15 -14.82 -19.82
C ARG A 68 -0.14 -14.97 -18.32
N SER A 69 -0.52 -16.17 -17.86
CA SER A 69 -0.73 -16.40 -16.43
C SER A 69 0.56 -16.27 -15.61
N PHE A 70 1.69 -16.74 -16.15
CA PHE A 70 2.98 -16.56 -15.50
C PHE A 70 3.38 -15.08 -15.42
N ALA A 71 3.19 -14.36 -16.53
CA ALA A 71 3.43 -12.92 -16.57
C ALA A 71 2.51 -12.14 -15.61
N SER A 72 1.25 -12.52 -15.47
CA SER A 72 0.33 -11.85 -14.54
C SER A 72 0.71 -12.08 -13.08
N VAL A 73 1.13 -13.29 -12.73
CA VAL A 73 1.64 -13.60 -11.37
C VAL A 73 2.92 -12.81 -11.08
N MET A 74 3.84 -12.74 -12.03
CA MET A 74 5.08 -11.97 -11.89
C MET A 74 4.79 -10.47 -11.74
N ALA A 75 3.88 -9.92 -12.55
CA ALA A 75 3.48 -8.53 -12.47
C ALA A 75 2.81 -8.20 -11.12
N LEU A 76 1.95 -9.11 -10.62
CA LEU A 76 1.33 -8.95 -9.30
C LEU A 76 2.38 -8.92 -8.19
N LEU A 77 3.35 -9.84 -8.22
CA LEU A 77 4.45 -9.87 -7.26
C LEU A 77 5.25 -8.57 -7.31
N LEU A 78 5.59 -8.08 -8.51
CA LEU A 78 6.31 -6.83 -8.70
C LEU A 78 5.56 -5.63 -8.10
N VAL A 79 4.26 -5.52 -8.39
CA VAL A 79 3.40 -4.47 -7.83
C VAL A 79 3.38 -4.55 -6.31
N MET A 80 3.26 -5.74 -5.73
CA MET A 80 3.24 -5.92 -4.28
C MET A 80 4.55 -5.47 -3.62
N VAL A 81 5.71 -5.75 -4.24
CA VAL A 81 7.02 -5.27 -3.77
C VAL A 81 7.13 -3.76 -3.88
N LEU A 82 6.65 -3.16 -4.97
CA LEU A 82 6.66 -1.70 -5.14
C LEU A 82 5.77 -1.00 -4.12
N VAL A 83 4.57 -1.54 -3.85
CA VAL A 83 3.67 -1.00 -2.81
C VAL A 83 4.28 -1.14 -1.43
N TYR A 84 4.93 -2.26 -1.11
CA TYR A 84 5.64 -2.42 0.15
C TYR A 84 6.80 -1.41 0.28
N GLY A 85 7.60 -1.24 -0.77
CA GLY A 85 8.67 -0.25 -0.82
C GLY A 85 8.13 1.17 -0.63
N TRP A 86 7.07 1.54 -1.36
CA TRP A 86 6.40 2.83 -1.19
C TRP A 86 5.87 2.99 0.25
N GLN A 87 5.18 2.01 0.80
CA GLN A 87 4.69 2.06 2.18
C GLN A 87 5.83 2.24 3.18
N HIS A 88 6.94 1.54 2.99
CA HIS A 88 8.13 1.68 3.83
C HIS A 88 8.71 3.10 3.75
N PHE A 89 8.86 3.64 2.54
CA PHE A 89 9.32 5.02 2.34
C PHE A 89 8.34 6.05 2.92
N SER A 90 7.03 5.89 2.72
CA SER A 90 6.03 6.75 3.32
C SER A 90 6.10 6.70 4.84
N SER A 91 6.27 5.51 5.45
CA SER A 91 6.44 5.40 6.90
C SER A 91 7.67 6.17 7.40
N ILE A 92 8.75 6.23 6.62
CA ILE A 92 9.96 6.99 6.96
C ILE A 92 9.68 8.50 6.84
N GLU A 93 9.03 8.95 5.76
CA GLU A 93 8.71 10.37 5.54
C GLU A 93 7.65 10.91 6.53
N TYR A 94 6.60 10.13 6.82
CA TYR A 94 5.61 10.46 7.85
C TYR A 94 6.23 10.48 9.25
N GLY A 95 7.21 9.60 9.52
CA GLY A 95 7.98 9.64 10.76
C GLY A 95 8.68 10.97 10.97
N TYR A 96 9.30 11.52 9.92
CA TYR A 96 9.98 12.82 9.99
C TYR A 96 9.00 14.00 10.06
N ARG A 97 7.87 13.97 9.34
CA ARG A 97 6.85 15.04 9.46
C ARG A 97 6.30 15.13 10.88
N VAL A 98 5.98 13.99 11.50
CA VAL A 98 5.52 13.94 12.89
C VAL A 98 6.59 14.46 13.85
N GLU A 99 7.85 14.11 13.65
CA GLU A 99 8.93 14.61 14.50
C GLU A 99 9.14 16.12 14.32
N SER A 100 9.02 16.64 13.09
CA SER A 100 9.13 18.08 12.81
C SER A 100 8.00 18.89 13.44
N GLU A 101 6.76 18.37 13.41
CA GLU A 101 5.61 19.03 14.03
C GLU A 101 5.73 19.01 15.57
N LYS A 102 6.23 17.91 16.16
CA LYS A 102 6.54 17.86 17.59
C LYS A 102 7.61 18.87 18.01
N GLN A 103 8.68 19.01 17.21
CA GLN A 103 9.72 20.00 17.48
C GLN A 103 9.17 21.43 17.42
N GLN A 104 8.27 21.72 16.47
CA GLN A 104 7.59 23.02 16.41
C GLN A 104 6.75 23.27 17.65
N LEU A 105 5.93 22.31 18.09
CA LEU A 105 5.14 22.45 19.32
C LEU A 105 6.02 22.73 20.54
N LEU A 106 7.08 21.95 20.74
CA LEU A 106 8.03 22.16 21.84
C LEU A 106 8.68 23.55 21.76
N SER A 107 9.05 24.01 20.56
CA SER A 107 9.61 25.36 20.39
C SER A 107 8.61 26.47 20.73
N LEU A 108 7.34 26.28 20.38
CA LEU A 108 6.27 27.24 20.68
C LEU A 108 5.94 27.26 22.17
N GLU A 109 5.93 26.10 22.83
CA GLU A 109 5.74 26.00 24.29
C GLU A 109 6.86 26.71 25.05
N GLU A 110 8.12 26.49 24.63
CA GLU A 110 9.27 27.15 25.25
C GLU A 110 9.22 28.67 25.03
N GLN A 111 8.86 29.13 23.82
CA GLN A 111 8.63 30.56 23.57
C GLN A 111 7.51 31.13 24.43
N ASN A 112 6.39 30.41 24.59
CA ASN A 112 5.29 30.87 25.43
C ASN A 112 5.73 30.98 26.89
N ARG A 113 6.51 30.01 27.37
CA ARG A 113 7.08 30.03 28.72
C ARG A 113 8.00 31.22 28.91
N GLN A 114 8.89 31.50 27.96
CA GLN A 114 9.78 32.66 28.00
C GLN A 114 8.99 33.97 28.02
N LEU A 115 7.97 34.10 27.17
CA LEU A 115 7.10 35.28 27.15
C LEU A 115 6.40 35.51 28.49
N ARG A 116 5.88 34.45 29.13
CA ARG A 116 5.26 34.55 30.46
C ARG A 116 6.26 34.95 31.54
N LEU A 117 7.50 34.46 31.46
CA LEU A 117 8.55 34.87 32.38
C LEU A 117 8.92 36.34 32.17
N SER A 118 9.05 36.79 30.93
CA SER A 118 9.28 38.20 30.60
C SER A 118 8.11 39.08 31.05
N GLU A 119 6.87 38.65 30.86
CA GLU A 119 5.69 39.37 31.34
C GLU A 119 5.69 39.51 32.86
N ALA A 120 6.01 38.44 33.59
CA ALA A 120 6.15 38.48 35.05
C ALA A 120 7.30 39.38 35.50
N GLU A 121 8.43 39.38 34.78
CA GLU A 121 9.56 40.28 35.06
C GLU A 121 9.20 41.75 34.79
N LEU A 122 8.52 42.03 33.67
CA LEU A 122 8.10 43.39 33.30
C LEU A 122 6.99 43.90 34.23
N GLY A 123 6.10 43.02 34.65
CA GLY A 123 4.99 43.31 35.56
C GLY A 123 5.38 43.40 37.03
N ASP A 124 6.63 43.12 37.40
CA ASP A 124 7.09 43.22 38.78
C ASP A 124 6.92 44.66 39.31
N PRO A 125 6.01 44.90 40.27
CA PRO A 125 5.73 46.24 40.78
C PRO A 125 6.94 46.88 41.43
N VAL A 126 7.87 46.10 41.99
CA VAL A 126 9.11 46.62 42.59
C VAL A 126 10.04 47.16 41.52
N ARG A 127 10.12 46.50 40.37
CA ARG A 127 10.90 46.97 39.21
C ARG A 127 10.27 48.21 38.59
N ILE A 128 8.94 48.23 38.44
CA ILE A 128 8.20 49.38 37.92
C ILE A 128 8.40 50.61 38.81
N ASP A 129 8.23 50.47 40.13
CA ASP A 129 8.40 51.55 41.09
C ASP A 129 9.84 52.09 41.11
N ARG A 130 10.85 51.21 41.03
CA ARG A 130 12.26 51.62 40.90
C ARG A 130 12.50 52.48 39.64
N ILE A 131 11.98 52.05 38.50
CA ILE A 131 12.11 52.78 37.23
C ILE A 131 11.32 54.11 37.29
N ALA A 132 10.12 54.11 37.88
CA ALA A 132 9.31 55.31 38.06
C ALA A 132 10.06 56.38 38.86
N ARG A 133 10.68 55.99 39.99
CA ARG A 133 11.49 56.90 40.81
C ARG A 133 12.73 57.43 40.07
N GLN A 134 13.39 56.60 39.25
CA GLN A 134 14.51 57.05 38.41
C GLN A 134 14.08 58.08 37.36
N LEU A 135 12.85 57.99 36.87
CA LEU A 135 12.25 58.95 35.94
C LEU A 135 11.67 60.19 36.65
N GLY A 136 11.81 60.30 37.98
CA GLY A 136 11.26 61.40 38.77
C GLY A 136 9.74 61.35 38.96
N LEU A 137 9.12 60.19 38.69
CA LEU A 137 7.70 59.97 38.93
C LEU A 137 7.49 59.54 40.38
N GLU A 138 6.60 60.24 41.09
CA GLU A 138 6.20 59.94 42.47
C GLU A 138 4.73 59.53 42.54
N ALA A 139 4.37 58.77 43.58
CA ALA A 139 2.99 58.42 43.84
C ALA A 139 2.15 59.70 44.02
N PRO A 140 1.00 59.83 43.33
CA PRO A 140 0.17 61.02 43.41
C PRO A 140 -0.37 61.22 44.82
N ARG A 141 -0.44 62.48 45.27
CA ARG A 141 -1.03 62.82 46.58
C ARG A 141 -2.56 62.58 46.53
N PRO A 142 -3.20 62.23 47.67
CA PRO A 142 -4.65 62.07 47.73
C PRO A 142 -5.36 63.33 47.19
N GLY A 143 -6.18 63.18 46.15
CA GLY A 143 -6.92 64.28 45.50
C GLY A 143 -6.26 64.91 44.25
N GLN A 144 -5.05 64.49 43.86
CA GLN A 144 -4.32 65.05 42.71
C GLN A 144 -4.72 64.45 41.35
N VAL A 145 -5.46 63.34 41.34
CA VAL A 145 -5.87 62.63 40.11
C VAL A 145 -7.26 63.10 39.68
N VAL A 146 -7.32 63.96 38.65
CA VAL A 146 -8.58 64.41 38.04
C VAL A 146 -8.83 63.57 36.79
N ARG A 147 -9.87 62.73 36.82
CA ARG A 147 -10.30 61.96 35.64
C ARG A 147 -11.24 62.85 34.81
N PRO A 148 -10.91 63.16 33.54
CA PRO A 148 -11.68 64.12 32.73
C PRO A 148 -13.11 63.64 32.41
N ASP A 149 -13.39 62.34 32.45
CA ASP A 149 -14.71 61.76 32.15
C ASP A 149 -15.51 61.35 33.39
N ALA A 150 -14.99 61.59 34.60
CA ALA A 150 -15.67 61.21 35.81
C ALA A 150 -16.54 62.38 36.30
N SER A 151 -17.76 62.49 35.74
CA SER A 151 -18.86 63.18 36.42
C SER A 151 -19.22 62.38 37.68
N VAL A 152 -18.41 62.52 38.73
CA VAL A 152 -18.63 61.85 40.01
C VAL A 152 -19.67 62.64 40.77
N ASP A 153 -20.92 62.19 40.71
CA ASP A 153 -21.87 62.48 41.77
C ASP A 153 -21.44 61.68 43.00
N PRO A 154 -21.06 62.32 44.12
CA PRO A 154 -20.52 61.64 45.30
C PRO A 154 -21.52 60.71 46.02
N SER A 155 -22.76 60.63 45.54
CA SER A 155 -23.87 59.93 46.18
C SER A 155 -24.29 58.60 45.52
N THR A 156 -23.73 58.24 44.36
CA THR A 156 -24.13 57.01 43.65
C THR A 156 -23.14 55.86 43.89
N PRO A 157 -23.58 54.72 44.46
CA PRO A 157 -22.70 53.56 44.62
C PRO A 157 -22.32 53.00 43.24
N VAL A 158 -21.02 53.06 42.92
CA VAL A 158 -20.47 52.54 41.66
C VAL A 158 -20.16 51.05 41.83
N LEU A 159 -20.89 50.21 41.09
CA LEU A 159 -20.61 48.78 41.00
C LEU A 159 -19.43 48.56 40.05
N ALA A 160 -18.40 47.83 40.48
CA ALA A 160 -17.27 47.48 39.64
C ALA A 160 -17.71 46.44 38.59
N GLU A 161 -17.77 46.85 37.31
CA GLU A 161 -18.02 45.94 36.20
C GLU A 161 -16.69 45.47 35.60
N ALA A 162 -16.47 44.16 35.59
CA ALA A 162 -15.30 43.54 34.98
C ALA A 162 -15.64 43.17 33.53
N THR A 163 -15.21 43.98 32.56
CA THR A 163 -15.35 43.66 31.14
C THR A 163 -14.29 42.62 30.75
N PRO A 164 -14.67 41.40 30.33
CA PRO A 164 -13.68 40.41 29.91
C PRO A 164 -13.06 40.81 28.56
N ILE A 165 -11.73 40.93 28.53
CA ILE A 165 -10.95 41.10 27.32
C ILE A 165 -10.92 39.77 26.55
N LEU A 166 -11.68 39.69 25.45
CA LEU A 166 -11.64 38.56 24.52
C LEU A 166 -10.39 38.67 23.64
N PRO A 167 -9.59 37.59 23.48
CA PRO A 167 -8.46 37.58 22.57
C PRO A 167 -8.94 37.68 21.12
N SER A 168 -8.45 38.68 20.39
CA SER A 168 -8.70 38.83 18.95
C SER A 168 -7.95 37.74 18.20
N MET A 169 -8.64 36.67 17.81
CA MET A 169 -8.13 35.73 16.81
C MET A 169 -8.13 36.44 15.45
N ARG A 170 -6.95 36.62 14.86
CA ARG A 170 -6.77 37.05 13.47
C ARG A 170 -5.81 36.11 12.77
#